data_AF-E8R8A3-F1
#
_entry.id   AF-E8R8A3-F1
#
_cell.length_a   1.000
_cell.length_b   1.000
_cell.length_c   1.000
_cell.angle_alpha   90.00
_cell.angle_beta   90.00
_cell.angle_gamma   90.00
#
_symmetry.space_group_name_H-M   'P 1'
#
loop_
_entity.id
_entity.type
_entity.pdbx_description
1 polymer ?
#
loop_
_entity_poly.entity_id
_entity_poly.type
_entity_poly.pdbx_seq_one_letter_code
_entity_poly.pdbx_strand_id
1 'polypeptide(L)'
;MPGRLYSFIVLYTGLVAASNTWLLLLGEKRADAYLAVNTLIYFTLYSTMRPMPPGSRRARALTLLLLAVFTTIVAYRVYRVLNP
;
A
#
# COMPACT_ATOMS: atom_id res chain seq x y z
N MET A 1 5.62 -4.46 -22.73
CA MET A 1 4.51 -5.42 -22.56
C MET A 1 3.41 -4.79 -21.72
N PRO A 2 2.39 -4.16 -22.34
CA PRO A 2 1.30 -3.50 -21.62
C PRO A 2 0.49 -4.45 -20.72
N GLY A 3 0.39 -5.74 -21.07
CA GLY A 3 -0.40 -6.73 -20.31
C GLY A 3 -0.01 -6.89 -18.83
N ARG A 4 1.29 -6.86 -18.49
CA ARG A 4 1.73 -6.98 -17.08
C ARG A 4 1.27 -5.81 -16.22
N LEU A 5 1.17 -4.62 -16.80
CA LEU A 5 0.72 -3.40 -16.12
C LEU A 5 -0.78 -3.44 -15.86
N TYR A 6 -1.58 -3.89 -16.84
CA TYR A 6 -3.01 -4.10 -16.67
C TYR A 6 -3.32 -5.17 -15.61
N SER A 7 -2.65 -6.32 -15.66
CA SER A 7 -2.81 -7.37 -14.63
C SER A 7 -2.46 -6.86 -13.23
N PHE A 8 -1.38 -6.07 -13.11
CA PHE A 8 -1.00 -5.45 -11.84
C PHE A 8 -2.09 -4.50 -11.32
N ILE A 9 -2.64 -3.63 -12.15
CA ILE A 9 -3.67 -2.66 -11.75
C ILE A 9 -4.95 -3.38 -11.32
N VAL A 10 -5.38 -4.40 -12.07
CA VAL A 10 -6.59 -5.17 -11.73
C VAL A 10 -6.41 -5.90 -10.40
N LEU A 11 -5.28 -6.59 -10.19
CA LEU A 11 -4.99 -7.28 -8.95
C LEU A 11 -4.85 -6.32 -7.77
N TYR A 12 -4.15 -5.20 -7.97
CA TYR A 12 -4.03 -4.15 -6.96
C TYR A 12 -5.38 -3.62 -6.54
N THR A 13 -6.22 -3.25 -7.51
CA THR A 13 -7.56 -2.69 -7.25
C THR A 13 -8.45 -3.71 -6.55
N GLY A 14 -8.41 -4.98 -6.96
CA GLY A 14 -9.17 -6.06 -6.33
C GLY A 14 -8.75 -6.31 -4.88
N LEU A 15 -7.44 -6.36 -4.60
CA LEU A 15 -6.91 -6.55 -3.24
C LEU A 15 -7.20 -5.37 -2.33
N VAL A 16 -7.08 -4.15 -2.83
CA VAL A 16 -7.43 -2.92 -2.10
C VAL A 16 -8.92 -2.90 -1.79
N ALA A 17 -9.78 -3.20 -2.77
CA ALA A 17 -11.22 -3.26 -2.55
C ALA A 17 -11.60 -4.33 -1.52
N ALA A 18 -11.05 -5.54 -1.64
CA ALA A 18 -11.31 -6.63 -0.68
C ALA A 18 -10.84 -6.25 0.74
N SER A 19 -9.65 -5.66 0.86
CA SER A 19 -9.10 -5.27 2.16
C SER A 19 -9.88 -4.12 2.80
N ASN A 20 -10.31 -3.13 2.02
CA ASN A 20 -11.14 -2.04 2.51
C ASN A 20 -12.51 -2.55 2.96
N THR A 21 -13.14 -3.46 2.20
CA THR A 21 -14.41 -4.10 2.61
C THR A 21 -14.23 -4.87 3.91
N TRP A 22 -13.13 -5.62 4.06
CA TRP A 22 -12.83 -6.36 5.28
C TRP A 22 -12.65 -5.44 6.49
N LEU A 23 -11.89 -4.35 6.34
CA LEU A 23 -11.70 -3.35 7.39
C LEU A 23 -13.00 -2.62 7.77
N LEU A 24 -13.87 -2.37 6.79
CA LEU A 24 -15.21 -1.81 7.02
C LEU A 24 -16.09 -2.78 7.81
N LEU A 25 -16.06 -4.08 7.48
CA LEU A 25 -16.81 -5.12 8.20
C LEU A 25 -16.31 -5.29 9.64
N LEU A 26 -15.01 -5.11 9.87
CA LEU A 26 -14.41 -5.07 11.22
C LEU A 26 -14.77 -3.80 12.00
N GLY A 27 -15.47 -2.84 11.38
CA GLY A 27 -15.86 -1.57 12.00
C GLY A 27 -14.68 -0.62 12.23
N GLU A 28 -13.55 -0.84 11.55
CA GLU A 28 -12.36 0.00 11.74
C GLU A 28 -12.63 1.40 11.19
N LYS A 29 -12.62 2.43 12.05
CA LYS A 29 -12.86 3.83 11.66
C LYS A 29 -11.59 4.60 11.34
N ARG A 30 -10.42 4.01 11.57
CA ARG A 30 -9.14 4.71 11.49
C ARG A 30 -8.60 4.69 10.06
N ALA A 31 -8.64 5.85 9.40
CA ALA A 31 -8.09 6.04 8.05
C ALA A 31 -6.62 5.56 7.92
N ASP A 32 -5.83 5.71 8.97
CA ASP A 32 -4.44 5.25 9.04
C ASP A 32 -4.28 3.75 8.72
N ALA A 33 -5.22 2.91 9.19
CA ALA A 33 -5.18 1.47 8.99
C ALA A 33 -5.43 1.10 7.53
N TYR A 34 -6.42 1.73 6.90
CA TYR A 34 -6.71 1.56 5.47
C TYR A 34 -5.50 1.97 4.63
N LEU A 35 -4.87 3.10 4.96
CA LEU A 35 -3.72 3.59 4.20
C LEU A 35 -2.50 2.67 4.36
N ALA A 36 -2.25 2.16 5.57
CA ALA A 36 -1.16 1.22 5.84
C ALA A 36 -1.35 -0.10 5.07
N VAL A 37 -2.56 -0.67 5.10
CA VAL A 37 -2.88 -1.92 4.38
C VAL A 37 -2.75 -1.73 2.87
N ASN A 38 -3.26 -0.62 2.31
CA ASN A 38 -3.14 -0.32 0.89
C ASN A 38 -1.67 -0.17 0.46
N THR A 39 -0.84 0.45 1.31
CA THR A 39 0.59 0.60 1.05
C THR A 39 1.31 -0.76 1.07
N LEU A 40 0.98 -1.64 2.02
CA LEU A 40 1.51 -3.01 2.06
C LEU A 40 1.12 -3.83 0.83
N ILE A 41 -0.13 -3.73 0.39
CA ILE A 41 -0.61 -4.39 -0.85
C ILE A 41 0.20 -3.91 -2.05
N TYR A 42 0.43 -2.60 -2.17
CA TYR A 42 1.25 -2.03 -3.24
C TYR A 42 2.67 -2.62 -3.24
N PHE A 43 3.35 -2.59 -2.09
CA PHE A 43 4.73 -3.11 -1.97
C PHE A 43 4.82 -4.61 -2.27
N THR A 44 3.82 -5.38 -1.81
CA THR A 44 3.75 -6.83 -2.02
C THR A 44 3.60 -7.15 -3.50
N LEU A 45 2.62 -6.55 -4.17
CA LEU A 45 2.40 -6.73 -5.61
C LEU A 45 3.58 -6.24 -6.44
N TYR A 46 4.18 -5.10 -6.06
CA TYR A 46 5.31 -4.52 -6.77
C TYR A 46 6.54 -5.44 -6.69
N SER A 47 6.78 -6.05 -5.52
CA SER A 47 7.84 -7.04 -5.33
C SER A 47 7.63 -8.29 -6.18
N THR A 48 6.40 -8.83 -6.20
CA THR A 48 6.07 -10.09 -6.89
C THR A 48 6.03 -9.94 -8.41
N MET A 49 5.37 -8.91 -8.93
CA MET A 49 5.12 -8.78 -10.37
C MET A 49 6.13 -7.90 -11.11
N ARG A 50 6.86 -7.03 -10.39
CA ARG A 50 7.80 -6.03 -10.96
C ARG A 50 7.29 -5.43 -12.28
N PRO A 51 6.14 -4.74 -12.26
CA PRO A 51 5.46 -4.31 -13.49
C PRO A 51 6.23 -3.23 -14.27
N MET A 52 7.22 -2.57 -13.65
CA MET A 52 8.01 -1.51 -14.26
C MET A 52 9.49 -1.91 -14.39
N PRO A 53 10.16 -1.49 -15.48
CA PRO A 53 11.58 -1.76 -15.68
C PRO A 53 12.44 -1.13 -14.57
N PRO A 54 13.53 -1.79 -14.15
CA PRO A 54 14.46 -1.24 -13.18
C PRO A 54 15.02 0.09 -13.68
N GLY A 55 14.90 1.15 -12.87
CA GLY A 55 15.39 2.49 -13.21
C GLY A 55 14.32 3.54 -13.54
N SER A 56 13.03 3.20 -13.52
CA SER A 56 11.98 4.21 -13.71
C SER A 56 11.96 5.20 -12.53
N ARG A 57 12.26 6.49 -12.80
CA ARG A 57 12.24 7.56 -11.78
C ARG A 57 10.86 7.69 -11.12
N ARG A 58 9.79 7.47 -11.88
CA ARG A 58 8.41 7.55 -11.39
C ARG A 58 8.06 6.43 -10.42
N ALA A 59 8.49 5.18 -10.68
CA ALA A 59 8.31 4.11 -9.71
C ALA A 59 9.08 4.42 -8.44
N ARG A 60 10.36 4.80 -8.53
CA ARG A 60 11.18 5.14 -7.36
C ARG A 60 10.57 6.27 -6.53
N ALA A 61 10.09 7.34 -7.17
CA ALA A 61 9.44 8.44 -6.47
C ALA A 61 8.15 7.99 -5.76
N LEU A 62 7.32 7.18 -6.44
CA LEU A 62 6.09 6.64 -5.86
C LEU A 62 6.39 5.71 -4.68
N THR A 63 7.37 4.82 -4.82
CA THR A 63 7.85 3.92 -3.77
C THR A 63 8.37 4.71 -2.57
N LEU A 64 9.20 5.75 -2.79
CA LEU A 64 9.71 6.63 -1.72
C LEU A 64 8.57 7.35 -0.99
N LEU A 65 7.60 7.89 -1.72
CA LEU A 65 6.47 8.60 -1.14
C LEU A 65 5.60 7.65 -0.30
N LEU A 66 5.25 6.48 -0.85
CA LEU A 66 4.52 5.43 -0.14
C LEU A 66 5.27 4.96 1.11
N LEU A 67 6.59 4.77 1.01
CA LEU A 67 7.42 4.41 2.15
C LEU A 67 7.40 5.49 3.23
N ALA A 68 7.59 6.76 2.86
CA ALA A 68 7.60 7.87 3.81
C ALA A 68 6.25 7.99 4.56
N VAL A 69 5.14 7.88 3.82
CA VAL A 69 3.79 7.89 4.40
C VAL A 69 3.60 6.69 5.33
N PHE A 70 3.98 5.48 4.89
CA PHE A 70 3.87 4.28 5.70
C PHE A 70 4.70 4.36 6.99
N THR A 71 5.96 4.77 6.90
CA THR A 71 6.84 4.94 8.06
C THR A 71 6.29 5.97 9.03
N THR A 72 5.72 7.08 8.54
CA THR A 72 5.10 8.11 9.40
C THR A 72 3.90 7.55 10.16
N ILE A 73 3.03 6.79 9.48
CA ILE A 73 1.87 6.14 10.10
C ILE A 73 2.32 5.14 11.17
N VAL A 74 3.31 4.30 10.86
CA VAL A 74 3.85 3.33 11.82
C VAL A 74 4.49 4.03 13.01
N ALA A 75 5.29 5.07 12.79
CA ALA A 75 5.92 5.85 13.87
C ALA A 75 4.88 6.49 14.79
N TYR A 76 3.84 7.10 14.22
CA TYR A 76 2.73 7.67 14.99
C TYR A 76 2.00 6.60 15.82
N ARG A 77 1.80 5.40 15.26
CA ARG A 77 1.18 4.28 15.99
C ARG A 77 2.06 3.77 17.13
N VAL A 78 3.35 3.59 16.87
CA VAL A 78 4.31 3.18 17.90
C VAL A 78 4.36 4.20 19.04
N TYR A 79 4.37 5.49 18.72
CA TYR A 79 4.31 6.56 19.72
C TYR A 79 3.05 6.47 20.59
N ARG A 80 1.88 6.29 19.98
CA ARG A 80 0.61 6.17 20.72
C ARG A 80 0.52 4.90 21.56
N VAL A 81 1.20 3.83 21.17
CA VAL A 81 1.27 2.59 21.97
C VAL A 81 2.21 2.77 23.18
N LEU A 82 3.32 3.49 23.00
CA LEU A 82 4.29 3.77 24.06
C LEU A 82 3.78 4.83 25.05
N ASN A 83 3.02 5.82 24.57
CA ASN A 83 2.39 6.87 25.37
C ASN A 83 0.85 6.78 25.21
N PRO A 84 0.17 5.94 26.02
CA PRO A 84 -1.27 5.73 25.97
C PRO A 84 -2.09 6.97 26.35
#